data_AF-A0A661HKJ6-F1
#
_entry.id   AF-A0A661HKJ6-F1
#
_cell.length_a   1.000
_cell.length_b   1.000
_cell.length_c   1.000
_cell.angle_alpha   90.00
_cell.angle_beta   90.00
_cell.angle_gamma   90.00
#
_symmetry.space_group_name_H-M   'P 1'
#
loop_
_entity.id
_entity.type
_entity.pdbx_description
1 polymer ?
#
loop_
_entity_poly.entity_id
_entity_poly.type
_entity_poly.pdbx_seq_one_letter_code
_entity_poly.pdbx_strand_id
1 'polypeptide(L)'
;MASKVKSIIAERDSTELEYREEINPFNDIMQCFGILCDEETIITGGSLDPSVSGFVANIGSAYFSSNGNLYKKTGALDTDWTIFSGGGSGNVPDGGAINQVLMKLSGDNGDFDWRDENNNLDGGTF
;
A
#
# COMPACT_ATOMS: atom_id res chain seq x y z
N MET A 1 33.41 -6.37 -16.33
CA MET A 1 33.76 -7.58 -15.55
C MET A 1 32.49 -8.02 -14.84
N ALA A 2 32.07 -9.27 -14.99
CA ALA A 2 30.92 -9.78 -14.23
C ALA A 2 31.30 -9.87 -12.74
N SER A 3 30.41 -9.42 -11.86
CA SER A 3 30.59 -9.50 -10.41
C SER A 3 29.84 -10.71 -9.86
N LYS A 4 30.39 -11.35 -8.83
CA LYS A 4 29.69 -12.39 -8.07
C LYS A 4 28.75 -11.72 -7.08
N VAL A 5 27.49 -12.15 -7.07
CA VAL A 5 26.49 -11.68 -6.11
C VAL A 5 26.10 -12.85 -5.20
N LYS A 6 25.88 -12.52 -3.94
CA LYS A 6 25.34 -13.45 -2.94
C LYS A 6 23.83 -13.24 -2.87
N SER A 7 23.04 -14.23 -3.25
CA SER A 7 21.58 -14.17 -3.21
C SER A 7 21.01 -15.31 -2.38
N ILE A 8 19.88 -15.04 -1.75
CA ILE A 8 19.01 -16.06 -1.15
C ILE A 8 17.83 -16.18 -2.12
N ILE A 9 17.59 -17.38 -2.63
CA ILE A 9 16.59 -17.64 -3.67
C ILE A 9 15.51 -18.54 -3.07
N ALA A 10 14.26 -18.11 -3.19
CA ALA A 10 13.09 -18.96 -3.02
C ALA A 10 12.65 -19.43 -4.41
N GLU A 11 12.87 -20.69 -4.75
CA GLU A 11 12.31 -21.26 -5.97
C GLU A 11 10.81 -21.52 -5.80
N ARG A 12 10.03 -21.32 -6.87
CA ARG A 12 8.55 -21.33 -6.85
C ARG A 12 7.91 -22.57 -6.20
N ASP A 13 8.64 -23.69 -6.20
CA ASP A 13 8.19 -24.98 -5.69
C ASP A 13 9.11 -25.57 -4.61
N SER A 14 10.07 -24.78 -4.09
CA SER A 14 10.96 -25.20 -3.02
C SER A 14 10.36 -24.87 -1.65
N THR A 15 10.41 -25.82 -0.73
CA THR A 15 10.06 -25.60 0.69
C THR A 15 11.20 -24.97 1.48
N GLU A 16 12.36 -24.77 0.87
CA GLU A 16 13.58 -24.26 1.51
C GLU A 16 14.18 -23.09 0.73
N LEU A 17 14.77 -22.16 1.48
CA LEU A 17 15.56 -21.05 0.93
C LEU A 17 16.98 -21.53 0.65
N GLU A 18 17.46 -21.34 -0.58
CA GLU A 18 18.84 -21.70 -0.94
C GLU A 18 19.72 -20.46 -1.07
N TYR A 19 20.92 -20.54 -0.49
CA TYR A 19 21.98 -19.57 -0.75
C TYR A 19 22.70 -19.92 -2.05
N ARG A 20 22.76 -19.00 -3.01
CA ARG A 20 23.52 -19.18 -4.26
C ARG A 20 24.45 -18.01 -4.53
N GLU A 21 25.60 -18.33 -5.11
CA GLU A 21 26.47 -17.33 -5.75
C GLU A 21 26.10 -17.25 -7.24
N GLU A 22 25.47 -16.15 -7.65
CA GLU A 22 25.13 -15.93 -9.05
C GLU A 22 26.13 -14.99 -9.72
N ILE A 23 26.41 -15.26 -10.99
CA ILE A 23 27.14 -14.34 -11.85
C ILE A 23 26.14 -13.28 -12.25
N ASN A 24 26.41 -12.01 -11.92
CA ASN A 24 25.66 -10.89 -12.43
C ASN A 24 26.26 -10.45 -13.78
N PRO A 25 25.66 -10.82 -14.93
CA PRO A 25 26.22 -10.50 -16.23
C PRO A 25 26.07 -9.01 -16.58
N PHE A 26 25.17 -8.29 -15.92
CA PHE A 26 24.85 -6.89 -16.21
C PHE A 26 25.60 -5.90 -15.32
N ASN A 27 26.24 -6.38 -14.25
CA ASN A 27 27.00 -5.57 -13.29
C ASN A 27 26.17 -4.43 -12.64
N ASP A 28 24.85 -4.55 -12.68
CA ASP A 28 23.91 -3.67 -11.99
C ASP A 28 23.87 -4.01 -10.51
N ILE A 29 23.65 -3.01 -9.65
CA ILE A 29 23.48 -3.27 -8.22
C ILE A 29 22.18 -4.07 -8.05
N MET A 30 22.30 -5.38 -7.84
CA MET A 30 21.20 -6.15 -7.28
C MET A 30 20.94 -5.62 -5.87
N GLN A 31 19.95 -4.75 -5.75
CA GLN A 31 19.42 -4.31 -4.45
C GLN A 31 18.73 -5.53 -3.83
N CYS A 32 19.49 -6.29 -3.05
CA CYS A 32 18.96 -7.30 -2.15
C CYS A 32 18.09 -6.58 -1.10
N PHE A 33 16.78 -6.47 -1.37
CA PHE A 33 15.78 -6.12 -0.37
C PHE A 33 15.48 -7.40 0.42
N GLY A 34 16.18 -7.60 1.53
CA GLY A 34 15.81 -8.62 2.51
C GLY A 34 14.64 -8.14 3.35
N ILE A 35 13.67 -9.01 3.60
CA ILE A 35 12.62 -8.78 4.58
C ILE A 35 13.05 -9.45 5.88
N LEU A 36 13.30 -8.67 6.93
CA LEU A 36 13.53 -9.18 8.27
C LEU A 36 12.19 -9.24 9.01
N CYS A 37 11.73 -10.44 9.31
CA CYS A 37 10.60 -10.68 10.21
C CYS A 37 11.14 -11.34 11.48
N ASP A 38 10.60 -11.02 12.64
CA ASP A 38 10.81 -11.83 13.85
C ASP A 38 9.82 -13.01 13.86
N GLU A 39 9.88 -13.86 14.90
CA GLU A 39 8.97 -15.01 15.02
C GLU A 39 7.51 -14.61 15.30
N GLU A 40 7.25 -13.34 15.61
CA GLU A 40 5.93 -12.82 15.98
C GLU A 40 5.24 -12.10 14.81
N THR A 41 5.98 -11.37 13.99
CA THR A 41 5.46 -10.61 12.86
C THR A 41 5.42 -11.47 11.61
N ILE A 42 4.26 -11.46 10.95
CA ILE A 42 4.05 -12.27 9.75
C ILE A 42 3.88 -11.39 8.52
N ILE A 43 4.19 -11.98 7.38
CA ILE A 43 3.84 -11.46 6.08
C ILE A 43 2.90 -12.45 5.42
N THR A 44 1.66 -12.03 5.19
CA THR A 44 0.60 -12.89 4.69
C THR A 44 -0.26 -12.17 3.65
N GLY A 45 -1.30 -12.82 3.14
CA GLY A 45 -2.21 -12.22 2.17
C GLY A 45 -3.49 -13.02 1.98
N GLY A 46 -4.44 -12.40 1.28
CA GLY A 46 -5.75 -13.00 1.01
C GLY A 46 -6.75 -11.98 0.43
N SER A 47 -8.01 -12.38 0.28
CA SER A 47 -9.04 -11.54 -0.34
C SER A 47 -9.74 -10.56 0.60
N LEU A 48 -9.55 -10.70 1.91
CA LEU A 48 -10.16 -9.83 2.90
C LEU A 48 -9.52 -8.45 2.94
N ASP A 49 -10.31 -7.44 3.29
CA ASP A 49 -9.82 -6.19 3.86
C ASP A 49 -9.68 -6.40 5.38
N PRO A 50 -8.44 -6.50 5.90
CA PRO A 50 -8.23 -6.81 7.31
C PRO A 50 -8.61 -5.64 8.23
N SER A 51 -8.73 -4.41 7.70
CA SER A 51 -9.18 -3.25 8.48
C SER A 51 -10.69 -3.24 8.75
N VAL A 52 -11.46 -3.97 7.94
CA VAL A 52 -12.93 -4.07 8.06
C VAL A 52 -13.35 -5.44 8.61
N SER A 53 -12.83 -6.52 8.03
CA SER A 53 -13.23 -7.89 8.38
C SER A 53 -12.41 -8.48 9.55
N GLY A 54 -11.33 -7.80 9.94
CA GLY A 54 -10.42 -8.26 10.98
C GLY A 54 -9.49 -9.38 10.50
N PHE A 55 -8.26 -9.36 10.99
CA PHE A 55 -7.32 -10.45 10.83
C PHE A 55 -6.37 -10.47 12.03
N VAL A 56 -6.30 -11.62 12.71
CA VAL A 56 -5.45 -11.81 13.89
C VAL A 56 -4.00 -11.89 13.46
N ALA A 57 -3.19 -10.91 13.86
CA ALA A 57 -1.74 -10.90 13.70
C ALA A 57 -1.10 -9.97 14.73
N ASN A 58 0.18 -10.15 15.00
CA ASN A 58 0.93 -9.25 15.89
C ASN A 58 1.20 -7.90 15.20
N ILE A 59 1.28 -6.84 16.01
CA ILE A 59 1.59 -5.48 15.55
C ILE A 59 2.91 -5.48 14.77
N GLY A 60 2.94 -4.83 13.60
CA GLY A 60 4.08 -4.86 12.68
C GLY A 60 3.95 -5.84 11.52
N SER A 61 3.01 -6.78 11.58
CA SER A 61 2.71 -7.70 10.47
C SER A 61 2.23 -6.97 9.21
N ALA A 62 2.45 -7.59 8.04
CA ALA A 62 2.02 -7.08 6.74
C ALA A 62 1.01 -8.03 6.07
N TYR A 63 0.03 -7.45 5.36
CA TYR A 63 -1.00 -8.21 4.64
C TYR A 63 -1.16 -7.70 3.20
N PHE A 64 -0.86 -8.55 2.22
CA PHE A 64 -1.09 -8.30 0.81
C PHE A 64 -2.52 -8.70 0.44
N SER A 65 -3.38 -7.72 0.23
CA SER A 65 -4.76 -8.01 -0.17
C SER A 65 -4.89 -8.14 -1.68
N SER A 66 -5.75 -9.06 -2.11
CA SER A 66 -6.06 -9.23 -3.54
C SER A 66 -6.77 -8.02 -4.16
N ASN A 67 -7.19 -7.04 -3.34
CA ASN A 67 -7.72 -5.76 -3.80
C ASN A 67 -6.61 -4.78 -4.27
N GLY A 68 -5.34 -5.17 -4.15
CA GLY A 68 -4.19 -4.36 -4.56
C GLY A 68 -3.57 -3.50 -3.44
N ASN A 69 -4.16 -3.48 -2.24
CA ASN A 69 -3.61 -2.79 -1.09
C ASN A 69 -2.61 -3.66 -0.33
N LEU A 70 -1.57 -3.02 0.18
CA LEU A 70 -0.72 -3.57 1.24
C LEU A 70 -1.14 -2.94 2.57
N TYR A 71 -1.48 -3.77 3.56
CA TYR A 71 -1.81 -3.32 4.91
C TYR A 71 -0.66 -3.60 5.88
N LYS A 72 -0.55 -2.77 6.91
CA LYS A 72 0.32 -2.95 8.08
C LYS A 72 -0.55 -3.02 9.34
N LYS A 73 -0.27 -3.98 10.22
CA LYS A 73 -0.88 -4.10 11.54
C LYS A 73 -0.36 -2.99 12.45
N THR A 74 -1.27 -2.21 13.03
CA THR A 74 -0.91 -1.02 13.83
C THR A 74 -1.32 -1.09 15.29
N GLY A 75 -2.28 -1.96 15.64
CA GLY A 75 -2.83 -2.06 16.98
C GLY A 75 -3.26 -3.48 17.34
N ALA A 76 -3.78 -3.62 18.55
CA ALA A 76 -4.05 -4.92 19.18
C ALA A 76 -5.39 -5.54 18.77
N LEU A 77 -6.37 -4.77 18.28
CA LEU A 77 -7.65 -5.30 17.82
C LEU A 77 -7.46 -5.93 16.44
N ASP A 78 -8.18 -7.00 16.10
CA ASP A 78 -8.05 -7.68 14.80
C ASP A 78 -8.21 -6.75 13.59
N THR A 79 -9.00 -5.68 13.72
CA THR A 79 -9.26 -4.66 12.69
C THR A 79 -8.23 -3.53 12.65
N ASP A 80 -7.27 -3.48 13.57
CA ASP A 80 -6.24 -2.43 13.61
C ASP A 80 -5.20 -2.66 12.51
N TRP A 81 -5.58 -2.34 11.28
CA TRP A 81 -4.78 -2.41 10.07
C TRP A 81 -4.90 -1.11 9.32
N THR A 82 -3.78 -0.61 8.82
CA THR A 82 -3.73 0.59 7.98
C THR A 82 -3.06 0.27 6.66
N ILE A 83 -3.49 0.90 5.58
CA ILE A 83 -2.87 0.75 4.27
C ILE A 83 -1.46 1.37 4.28
N PHE A 84 -0.42 0.56 4.07
CA PHE A 84 1.00 0.97 3.99
C PHE A 84 1.34 1.57 2.62
N SER A 85 0.87 0.90 1.56
CA SER A 85 0.89 1.40 0.19
C SER A 85 -0.40 0.95 -0.46
N GLY A 86 -1.38 1.84 -0.44
CA GLY A 86 -2.50 1.75 -1.35
C GLY A 86 -2.02 2.50 -2.55
N GLY A 87 -2.09 1.90 -3.74
CA GLY A 87 -2.43 2.74 -4.87
C GLY A 87 -3.68 3.47 -4.41
N GLY A 88 -3.54 4.75 -4.08
CA GLY A 88 -4.67 5.57 -3.67
C GLY A 88 -5.59 5.52 -4.86
N SER A 89 -6.51 4.56 -4.88
CA SER A 89 -7.72 4.66 -5.65
C SER A 89 -8.18 6.05 -5.29
N GLY A 90 -8.15 6.95 -6.28
CA GLY A 90 -8.58 8.34 -6.16
C GLY A 90 -10.06 8.37 -5.88
N ASN A 91 -10.46 7.72 -4.80
CA ASN A 91 -11.78 7.66 -4.27
C ASN A 91 -12.07 9.10 -3.88
N VAL A 92 -13.10 9.62 -4.52
CA VAL A 92 -13.66 10.90 -4.17
C VAL A 92 -13.99 10.84 -2.66
N PRO A 93 -13.57 11.82 -1.84
CA PRO A 93 -13.80 11.81 -0.40
C PRO A 93 -15.27 11.58 -0.06
N ASP A 94 -15.56 10.82 0.98
CA ASP A 94 -16.94 10.59 1.43
C ASP A 94 -17.68 11.91 1.74
N GLY A 95 -19.01 11.87 1.74
CA GLY A 95 -19.86 12.99 2.17
C GLY A 95 -20.59 13.76 1.07
N GLY A 96 -20.31 13.50 -0.21
CA GLY A 96 -21.01 14.14 -1.32
C GLY A 96 -22.41 13.59 -1.55
N ALA A 97 -23.37 14.48 -1.84
CA ALA A 97 -24.68 14.10 -2.34
C ALA A 97 -24.68 13.99 -3.88
N ILE A 98 -25.69 13.31 -4.42
CA ILE A 98 -25.94 13.29 -5.87
C ILE A 98 -26.09 14.73 -6.37
N ASN A 99 -25.44 15.06 -7.50
CA ASN A 99 -25.36 16.39 -8.12
C ASN A 99 -24.50 17.42 -7.37
N GLN A 100 -23.63 16.98 -6.46
CA GLN A 100 -22.55 17.81 -5.94
C GLN A 100 -21.24 17.53 -6.67
N VAL A 101 -20.39 18.55 -6.72
CA VAL A 101 -19.04 18.47 -7.26
C VAL A 101 -18.03 18.60 -6.13
N LEU A 102 -16.97 17.79 -6.17
CA LEU A 102 -15.83 17.97 -5.27
C LEU A 102 -14.94 19.08 -5.84
N MET A 103 -14.79 20.17 -5.10
CA MET A 103 -13.99 21.32 -5.50
C MET A 103 -12.73 21.42 -4.64
N LYS A 104 -11.59 21.71 -5.27
CA LYS A 104 -10.34 22.05 -4.58
C LYS A 104 -10.43 23.46 -4.03
N LEU A 105 -10.19 23.61 -2.72
CA LEU A 105 -10.32 24.89 -2.04
C LEU A 105 -9.03 25.72 -2.05
N SER A 106 -7.87 25.07 -2.04
CA SER A 106 -6.57 25.74 -2.05
C SER A 106 -5.52 24.96 -2.84
N GLY A 107 -4.31 25.53 -2.93
CA GLY A 107 -3.15 24.85 -3.49
C GLY A 107 -2.72 23.60 -2.70
N ASP A 108 -3.13 23.48 -1.44
CA ASP A 108 -2.68 22.42 -0.55
C ASP A 108 -3.30 21.06 -0.90
N ASN A 109 -2.53 19.98 -0.75
CA ASN A 109 -3.01 18.64 -1.04
C ASN A 109 -4.02 18.18 0.01
N GLY A 110 -5.15 17.63 -0.42
CA GLY A 110 -6.20 17.16 0.49
C GLY A 110 -7.25 18.20 0.86
N ASP A 111 -7.08 19.46 0.48
CA ASP A 111 -8.03 20.53 0.78
C ASP A 111 -9.14 20.62 -0.28
N PHE A 112 -10.25 19.94 0.00
CA PHE A 112 -11.41 19.81 -0.88
C PHE A 112 -12.72 19.96 -0.11
N ASP A 113 -13.77 20.34 -0.83
CA ASP A 113 -15.12 20.47 -0.26
C ASP A 113 -16.19 20.11 -1.30
N TRP A 114 -17.30 19.56 -0.83
CA TRP A 114 -18.45 19.22 -1.67
C TRP A 114 -19.31 20.46 -1.86
N ARG A 115 -19.60 20.80 -3.12
CA ARG A 115 -20.37 21.99 -3.47
C ARG A 115 -21.54 21.62 -4.36
N ASP A 116 -22.67 22.27 -4.11
CA ASP A 116 -23.76 22.30 -5.07
C ASP A 116 -23.31 23.05 -6.32
N GLU A 117 -23.69 22.56 -7.50
CA GLU A 117 -23.34 23.11 -8.81
C GLU A 117 -23.71 24.59 -9.02
N ASN A 118 -24.55 25.16 -8.14
CA ASN A 118 -25.09 26.52 -8.23
C ASN A 118 -24.37 27.56 -7.35
N ASN A 119 -23.24 27.24 -6.72
CA ASN A 119 -22.45 28.25 -6.00
C ASN A 119 -21.61 29.08 -6.99
N ASN A 120 -22.33 29.95 -7.69
CA ASN A 120 -21.90 31.14 -8.40
C ASN A 120 -20.70 31.80 -7.69
N LEU A 121 -19.51 31.69 -8.26
CA LEU A 121 -18.41 32.57 -7.91
C LEU A 121 -18.76 33.96 -8.45
N ASP A 122 -19.19 34.83 -7.56
CA ASP A 122 -19.52 36.21 -7.81
C ASP A 122 -18.38 36.92 -8.60
N GLY A 123 -18.71 37.56 -9.73
CA GLY A 123 -17.94 38.69 -10.26
C GLY A 123 -17.14 38.52 -11.56
N GLY A 124 -17.77 38.08 -12.65
CA GLY A 124 -17.28 38.32 -14.01
C GLY A 124 -18.18 39.31 -14.76
N THR A 125 -18.05 40.62 -14.48
CA THR A 125 -18.79 41.69 -15.17
C THR A 125 -18.46 41.79 -16.67
N PHE A 126 -19.49 42.19 -17.43
CA PHE A 126 -19.45 42.69 -18.81
C PHE A 126 -18.37 43.76 -19.04
#